data_AF-A0A3N5ZBS4-F1
#
_entry.id   AF-A0A3N5ZBS4-F1
#
_cell.length_a   1.000
_cell.length_b   1.000
_cell.length_c   1.000
_cell.angle_alpha   90.00
_cell.angle_beta   90.00
_cell.angle_gamma   90.00
#
_symmetry.space_group_name_H-M   'P 1'
#
loop_
_entity.id
_entity.type
_entity.pdbx_description
1 polymer ?
#
loop_
_entity_poly.entity_id
_entity_poly.type
_entity_poly.pdbx_seq_one_letter_code
_entity_poly.pdbx_strand_id
1 'polypeptide(L)'
;MPFKHDDIGRLVGKVDGVRLLDNKIEVFPVSQYDDKLRYGIARAIYTNPAFWHYASMVKPPINIIVEHGRVRLTGVVNNKVERAAANSIARSFTAFSVENELKTDAEVEAELQKIV
;
A
#
# COMPACT_ATOMS: atom_id res chain seq x y z
N MET A 1 -1.70 4.81 -18.71
CA MET A 1 -2.03 6.18 -19.17
C MET A 1 -2.55 6.96 -17.96
N PRO A 2 -2.02 8.15 -17.66
CA PRO A 2 -2.29 8.89 -16.41
C PRO A 2 -3.61 9.71 -16.41
N PHE A 3 -4.61 9.34 -17.21
CA PHE A 3 -5.84 10.14 -17.36
C PHE A 3 -6.65 10.31 -16.06
N LYS A 4 -6.62 9.30 -15.17
CA LYS A 4 -7.36 9.35 -13.90
C LYS A 4 -6.92 10.49 -12.98
N HIS A 5 -5.63 10.83 -12.99
CA HIS A 5 -5.11 11.94 -12.18
C HIS A 5 -5.80 13.25 -12.57
N ASP A 6 -5.78 13.57 -13.86
CA ASP A 6 -6.31 14.82 -14.39
C ASP A 6 -7.84 14.85 -14.32
N ASP A 7 -8.50 13.72 -14.55
CA ASP A 7 -9.95 13.62 -14.45
C ASP A 7 -10.44 13.80 -13.01
N ILE A 8 -9.77 13.21 -12.02
CA ILE A 8 -10.10 13.42 -10.60
C ILE A 8 -9.92 14.89 -10.23
N GLY A 9 -8.80 15.50 -10.65
CA GLY A 9 -8.56 16.92 -10.40
C GLY A 9 -9.65 17.81 -11.00
N ARG A 10 -10.07 17.53 -12.23
CA ARG A 10 -11.15 18.25 -12.91
C ARG A 10 -12.50 18.07 -12.24
N LEU A 11 -12.79 16.87 -11.73
CA LEU A 11 -14.05 16.59 -11.02
C LEU A 11 -14.11 17.32 -9.68
N VAL A 12 -13.04 17.28 -8.89
CA VAL A 12 -12.98 17.95 -7.58
C VAL A 12 -13.01 19.47 -7.73
N GLY A 13 -12.36 20.02 -8.76
CA GLY A 13 -12.37 21.46 -9.03
C GLY A 13 -13.75 22.03 -9.43
N LYS A 14 -14.72 21.18 -9.80
CA LYS A 14 -16.10 21.60 -10.10
C LYS A 14 -17.00 21.68 -8.88
N VAL A 15 -16.53 21.27 -7.70
CA VAL A 15 -17.31 21.33 -6.47
C VAL A 15 -17.41 22.78 -6.01
N ASP A 16 -18.64 23.25 -5.78
CA ASP A 16 -18.91 24.62 -5.33
C ASP A 16 -18.14 24.93 -4.04
N GLY A 17 -17.37 26.02 -4.07
CA GLY A 17 -16.55 26.48 -2.94
C GLY A 17 -15.06 26.11 -3.01
N VAL A 18 -14.64 25.26 -3.95
CA VAL A 18 -13.20 24.96 -4.16
C VAL A 18 -12.53 26.13 -4.88
N ARG A 19 -11.63 26.84 -4.17
CA ARG A 19 -10.89 28.00 -4.72
C ARG A 19 -9.49 27.63 -5.23
N LEU A 20 -8.85 26.66 -4.59
CA LEU A 20 -7.52 26.19 -4.93
C LEU A 20 -7.46 24.69 -4.69
N LEU A 21 -6.90 23.96 -5.65
CA LEU A 21 -6.74 22.51 -5.61
C LEU A 21 -5.25 22.18 -5.73
N ASP A 22 -4.69 21.54 -4.71
CA ASP A 22 -3.34 20.98 -4.72
C ASP A 22 -3.45 19.46 -4.88
N ASN A 23 -3.28 18.97 -6.12
CA ASN A 23 -3.40 17.55 -6.44
C ASN A 23 -2.03 16.86 -6.29
N LYS A 24 -1.89 16.04 -5.24
CA LYS A 24 -0.68 15.26 -4.94
C LYS A 24 -0.81 13.79 -5.30
N ILE A 25 -1.71 13.43 -6.21
CA ILE A 25 -1.86 12.05 -6.66
C ILE A 25 -0.66 11.70 -7.53
N GLU A 26 0.15 10.74 -7.09
CA GLU A 26 1.25 10.22 -7.91
C GLU A 26 0.77 9.06 -8.78
N VAL A 27 1.08 9.12 -10.07
CA VAL A 27 0.79 8.05 -11.02
C VAL A 27 2.07 7.34 -11.38
N PHE A 28 2.18 6.09 -10.96
CA PHE A 28 3.35 5.29 -11.31
C PHE A 28 3.32 4.89 -12.80
N PRO A 29 4.48 4.91 -13.48
CA PRO A 29 4.59 4.46 -14.85
C PRO A 29 4.28 2.96 -14.95
N VAL A 30 3.78 2.53 -16.11
CA VAL A 30 3.49 1.12 -16.35
C VAL A 30 4.81 0.34 -16.53
N SER A 31 5.13 -0.51 -15.56
CA SER A 31 6.35 -1.32 -15.56
C SER A 31 6.00 -2.77 -15.34
N GLN A 32 6.28 -3.62 -16.34
CA GLN A 32 6.06 -5.07 -16.23
C GLN A 32 6.89 -5.70 -15.10
N TYR A 33 8.06 -5.12 -14.81
CA TYR A 33 8.91 -5.57 -13.72
C TYR A 33 8.24 -5.32 -12.36
N ASP A 34 7.74 -4.10 -12.16
CA ASP A 34 7.06 -3.71 -10.92
C ASP A 34 5.76 -4.49 -10.74
N ASP A 35 5.03 -4.74 -11.83
CA ASP A 35 3.82 -5.56 -11.81
C ASP A 35 4.11 -7.01 -11.40
N LYS A 36 5.20 -7.60 -11.92
CA LYS A 36 5.64 -8.95 -11.53
C LYS A 36 6.07 -9.00 -10.07
N LEU A 37 6.82 -8.01 -9.59
CA LEU A 37 7.20 -7.90 -8.18
C LEU A 37 5.97 -7.78 -7.29
N ARG A 38 5.04 -6.87 -7.62
CA ARG A 38 3.82 -6.64 -6.87
C ARG A 38 2.97 -7.91 -6.78
N TYR A 39 2.78 -8.59 -7.89
CA TYR A 39 2.03 -9.84 -7.94
C TYR A 39 2.74 -10.98 -7.19
N GLY A 40 4.05 -11.12 -7.36
CA GLY A 40 4.86 -12.13 -6.68
C GLY A 40 4.82 -11.98 -5.16
N ILE A 41 5.03 -10.76 -4.68
CA ILE A 41 4.99 -10.45 -3.23
C ILE A 41 3.57 -10.63 -2.69
N ALA A 42 2.54 -10.12 -3.39
CA ALA A 42 1.15 -10.28 -2.97
C ALA A 42 0.79 -11.76 -2.84
N ARG A 43 1.15 -12.56 -3.84
CA ARG A 43 0.91 -14.01 -3.82
C ARG A 43 1.65 -14.68 -2.65
N ALA A 44 2.92 -14.35 -2.43
CA ALA A 44 3.70 -14.95 -1.36
C ALA A 44 3.17 -14.62 0.04
N ILE A 45 2.70 -13.38 0.25
CA ILE A 45 2.08 -12.96 1.51
C ILE A 45 0.73 -13.66 1.71
N TYR A 46 -0.19 -13.56 0.74
CA TYR A 46 -1.56 -14.06 0.92
C TYR A 46 -1.72 -15.58 0.79
N THR A 47 -0.74 -16.28 0.22
CA THR A 47 -0.73 -17.76 0.21
C THR A 47 -0.23 -18.33 1.55
N ASN A 48 0.53 -17.55 2.33
CA ASN A 48 1.10 -18.02 3.58
C ASN A 48 -0.01 -18.20 4.65
N PRO A 49 -0.08 -19.36 5.33
CA PRO A 49 -1.09 -19.65 6.36
C PRO A 49 -1.18 -18.58 7.46
N ALA A 50 -0.08 -17.90 7.78
CA ALA A 50 -0.05 -16.83 8.77
C ALA A 50 -0.92 -15.62 8.40
N PHE A 51 -1.21 -15.41 7.10
CA PHE A 51 -1.97 -14.26 6.59
C PHE A 51 -3.30 -14.66 5.95
N TRP A 52 -3.74 -15.92 6.08
CA TRP A 52 -5.00 -16.39 5.49
C TRP A 52 -6.22 -15.59 5.96
N HIS A 53 -6.23 -15.15 7.21
CA HIS A 53 -7.33 -14.35 7.72
C HIS A 53 -7.43 -13.00 6.97
N TYR A 54 -6.31 -12.38 6.58
CA TYR A 54 -6.30 -11.18 5.74
C TYR A 54 -6.72 -11.48 4.30
N ALA A 55 -6.30 -12.63 3.76
CA ALA A 55 -6.66 -13.04 2.40
C ALA A 55 -8.18 -13.30 2.27
N SER A 56 -8.85 -13.70 3.35
CA SER A 56 -10.30 -13.94 3.38
C SER A 56 -11.14 -12.66 3.45
N MET A 57 -10.53 -11.51 3.72
CA MET A 57 -11.24 -10.23 3.80
C MET A 57 -11.57 -9.68 2.41
N VAL A 58 -12.74 -9.04 2.29
CA VAL A 58 -13.17 -8.36 1.05
C VAL A 58 -12.17 -7.28 0.61
N LYS A 59 -11.54 -6.60 1.58
CA LYS A 59 -10.47 -5.63 1.36
C LYS A 59 -9.27 -5.99 2.24
N PRO A 60 -8.27 -6.70 1.70
CA PRO A 60 -7.08 -7.04 2.45
C PRO A 60 -6.36 -5.77 2.96
N PRO A 61 -5.98 -5.69 4.24
CA PRO A 61 -5.42 -4.48 4.83
C PRO A 61 -3.96 -4.22 4.43
N ILE A 62 -3.23 -5.24 3.97
CA ILE A 62 -1.82 -5.13 3.56
C ILE A 62 -1.74 -4.68 2.10
N ASN A 63 -1.22 -3.48 1.88
CA ASN A 63 -1.04 -2.87 0.57
C ASN A 63 0.44 -2.91 0.17
N ILE A 64 0.70 -3.36 -1.05
CA ILE A 64 2.06 -3.49 -1.59
C ILE A 64 2.21 -2.46 -2.70
N ILE A 65 2.96 -1.40 -2.41
CA ILE A 65 3.29 -0.35 -3.35
C ILE A 65 4.66 -0.68 -3.93
N VAL A 66 4.77 -0.67 -5.25
CA VAL A 66 6.04 -0.91 -5.95
C VAL A 66 6.29 0.24 -6.88
N GLU A 67 7.44 0.88 -6.69
CA GLU A 67 7.89 2.05 -7.42
C GLU A 67 9.34 1.86 -7.88
N HIS A 68 9.56 1.71 -9.19
CA HIS A 68 10.91 1.57 -9.77
C HIS A 68 11.72 0.45 -9.08
N GLY A 69 11.09 -0.69 -8.83
CA GLY A 69 11.65 -1.82 -8.09
C GLY A 69 11.93 -1.60 -6.59
N ARG A 70 11.47 -0.49 -6.00
CA ARG A 70 11.39 -0.30 -4.54
C ARG A 70 10.02 -0.72 -4.05
N VAL A 71 9.99 -1.49 -2.97
CA VAL A 71 8.75 -2.02 -2.40
C VAL A 71 8.47 -1.30 -1.09
N ARG A 72 7.25 -0.80 -0.93
CA ARG A 72 6.72 -0.28 0.33
C ARG A 72 5.54 -1.12 0.76
N LEU A 73 5.63 -1.70 1.96
CA LEU A 73 4.52 -2.40 2.60
C LEU A 73 3.79 -1.41 3.50
N THR A 74 2.51 -1.15 3.21
CA THR A 74 1.66 -0.24 3.99
C THR A 74 0.41 -0.97 4.44
N GLY A 75 -0.23 -0.49 5.50
CA GLY A 75 -1.46 -1.07 6.01
C GLY A 75 -1.35 -1.50 7.47
N VAL A 76 -2.27 -2.39 7.86
CA VAL A 76 -2.48 -2.76 9.26
C VAL A 76 -2.31 -4.27 9.44
N VAL A 77 -1.63 -4.63 10.52
CA VAL A 77 -1.43 -6.01 10.97
C VAL A 77 -1.76 -6.16 12.45
N ASN A 78 -2.08 -7.37 12.90
CA ASN A 78 -2.47 -7.65 14.26
C ASN A 78 -1.27 -7.55 15.23
N ASN A 79 -0.09 -8.02 14.80
CA ASN A 79 1.07 -8.16 15.69
C ASN A 79 2.42 -7.87 15.00
N LYS A 80 3.45 -7.68 15.83
CA LYS A 80 4.83 -7.41 15.36
C LYS A 80 5.48 -8.60 14.64
N VAL A 81 4.99 -9.83 14.89
CA VAL A 81 5.52 -11.05 14.27
C VAL A 81 5.10 -11.12 12.81
N GLU A 82 3.82 -10.88 12.52
CA GLU A 82 3.27 -10.75 11.16
C GLU A 82 3.96 -9.63 10.39
N ARG A 83 4.20 -8.48 11.03
CA ARG A 83 5.00 -7.39 10.43
C ARG A 83 6.39 -7.86 10.00
N ALA A 84 7.08 -8.60 10.86
CA ALA A 84 8.42 -9.12 10.56
C ALA A 84 8.39 -10.20 9.48
N ALA A 85 7.38 -11.08 9.50
CA ALA A 85 7.19 -12.12 8.50
C ALA A 85 6.90 -11.51 7.11
N ALA A 86 6.03 -10.52 7.02
CA ALA A 86 5.75 -9.80 5.77
C ALA A 86 7.01 -9.13 5.21
N ASN A 87 7.82 -8.51 6.07
CA ASN A 87 9.12 -7.94 5.67
C ASN A 87 10.07 -8.99 5.12
N SER A 88 10.16 -10.14 5.79
CA SER A 88 11.05 -11.24 5.38
C SER A 88 10.64 -11.79 4.01
N ILE A 89 9.33 -11.96 3.77
CA ILE A 89 8.79 -12.38 2.48
C ILE A 89 9.07 -11.33 1.41
N ALA A 90 8.83 -10.04 1.68
CA ALA A 90 9.09 -9.00 0.68
C ALA A 90 10.58 -8.91 0.30
N ARG A 91 11.48 -9.12 1.27
CA ARG A 91 12.93 -9.14 1.06
C ARG A 91 13.45 -10.37 0.33
N SER A 92 12.69 -11.47 0.26
CA SER A 92 13.11 -12.65 -0.52
C SER A 92 13.01 -12.44 -2.03
N PHE A 93 12.33 -11.38 -2.46
CA PHE A 93 12.27 -11.00 -3.87
C PHE A 93 13.44 -10.07 -4.23
N THR A 94 13.80 -10.04 -5.52
CA THR A 94 14.83 -9.14 -6.04
C THR A 94 14.31 -7.70 -6.14
N ALA A 95 14.00 -7.08 -5.01
CA ALA A 95 13.68 -5.64 -4.94
C ALA A 95 14.96 -4.83 -4.65
N PHE A 96 15.03 -3.61 -5.16
CA PHE A 96 16.16 -2.70 -4.87
C PHE A 96 16.14 -2.20 -3.42
N SER A 97 14.96 -1.95 -2.88
CA SER A 97 14.74 -1.57 -1.48
C SER A 97 13.40 -2.11 -1.02
N VAL A 98 13.31 -2.44 0.27
CA VAL A 98 12.08 -2.87 0.93
C VAL A 98 11.89 -2.04 2.19
N GLU A 99 10.89 -1.16 2.16
CA GLU A 99 10.44 -0.35 3.27
C GLU A 99 9.20 -0.97 3.89
N ASN A 100 9.23 -1.13 5.22
CA ASN A 100 8.12 -1.68 5.97
C ASN A 100 7.48 -0.58 6.81
N GLU A 101 6.31 -0.15 6.38
CA GLU A 101 5.46 0.86 7.01
C GLU A 101 4.16 0.22 7.53
N LEU A 102 4.16 -1.09 7.78
CA LEU A 102 3.03 -1.78 8.39
C LEU A 102 2.89 -1.34 9.86
N LYS A 103 1.68 -0.93 10.20
CA LYS A 103 1.31 -0.52 11.55
C LYS A 103 0.57 -1.64 12.23
N THR A 104 0.78 -1.78 13.53
CA THR A 104 -0.06 -2.67 14.35
C THR A 104 -1.38 -1.98 14.69
N ASP A 105 -2.45 -2.74 14.95
CA ASP A 105 -3.74 -2.15 15.37
C ASP A 105 -3.58 -1.17 16.53
N ALA A 106 -2.79 -1.53 17.54
CA ALA A 106 -2.50 -0.67 18.69
C ALA A 106 -1.77 0.65 18.31
N GLU A 107 -0.88 0.61 17.31
CA GLU A 107 -0.18 1.81 16.81
C GLU A 107 -1.16 2.71 16.03
N VAL A 108 -2.08 2.12 15.26
CA VAL A 108 -3.11 2.88 14.53
C VAL A 108 -4.11 3.54 15.49
N GLU A 109 -4.57 2.83 16.52
CA GLU A 109 -5.46 3.38 17.55
C GLU A 109 -4.79 4.55 18.30
N ALA A 110 -3.51 4.42 18.64
CA ALA A 110 -2.75 5.47 19.31
C ALA A 110 -2.55 6.72 18.43
N GLU A 111 -2.46 6.57 17.11
CA GLU A 111 -2.42 7.71 16.18
C GLU A 111 -3.80 8.37 16.04
N LEU A 112 -4.88 7.60 15.97
CA LEU A 112 -6.24 8.13 15.90
C LEU A 112 -6.59 8.95 17.14
N GLN A 113 -6.18 8.51 18.32
CA GLN A 113 -6.38 9.24 19.58
C GLN A 113 -5.62 10.56 19.67
N LYS A 114 -4.54 10.75 18.88
CA LYS A 114 -3.78 12.01 18.85
C LYS A 114 -4.39 13.07 17.93
N ILE A 115 -5.30 12.66 17.06
CA ILE A 115 -5.96 13.54 16.09
C ILE A 115 -7.26 14.13 16.68
N VAL A 116 -7.81 13.47 17.71
CA VAL A 116 -8.99 13.91 18.49
C VAL A 116 -8.54 14.77 19.67
#